data_AF-A0A8H5C1Q6-F1
#
_entry.id   AF-A0A8H5C1Q6-F1
#
_cell.length_a   1.000
_cell.length_b   1.000
_cell.length_c   1.000
_cell.angle_alpha   90.00
_cell.angle_beta   90.00
_cell.angle_gamma   90.00
#
_symmetry.space_group_name_H-M   'P 1'
#
loop_
_entity.id
_entity.type
_entity.pdbx_description
1 polymer ?
#
loop_
_entity_poly.entity_id
_entity_poly.type
_entity_poly.pdbx_seq_one_letter_code
_entity_poly.pdbx_strand_id
1 'polypeptide(L)'
;MNDKPADPIRLLAEEYREMNGTHVQVLPGPPSALEFARLVHISRPVLIKRMQVPAVNLWTDKYLIKKLGTQTISVAVTPDGRADAIHKGPDGLDYFVEPLVETMSMENLLKQINSS
;
A
#
# COMPACT_ATOMS: atom_id res chain seq x y z
N MET A 1 -46.32 -4.55 3.98
CA MET A 1 -44.98 -4.52 3.37
C MET A 1 -44.11 -3.72 4.32
N ASN A 2 -43.30 -4.39 5.15
CA ASN A 2 -42.44 -3.74 6.14
C ASN A 2 -41.10 -3.43 5.47
N ASP A 3 -40.97 -2.24 4.89
CA ASP A 3 -39.65 -1.70 4.56
C ASP A 3 -39.00 -1.29 5.87
N LYS A 4 -37.97 -2.03 6.31
CA LYS A 4 -37.12 -1.56 7.39
C LYS A 4 -36.37 -0.32 6.87
N PRO A 5 -36.35 0.81 7.60
CA PRO A 5 -35.54 1.94 7.20
C PRO A 5 -34.08 1.49 7.04
N ALA A 6 -33.40 2.01 6.01
CA ALA A 6 -31.99 1.74 5.79
C ALA A 6 -31.20 2.00 7.08
N ASP A 7 -30.24 1.12 7.38
CA ASP A 7 -29.34 1.29 8.53
C ASP A 7 -28.69 2.68 8.46
N PRO A 8 -28.94 3.57 9.45
CA PRO A 8 -28.43 4.94 9.41
C PRO A 8 -26.91 5.02 9.26
N ILE A 9 -26.16 4.03 9.77
CA ILE A 9 -24.71 3.97 9.63
C ILE A 9 -24.31 3.68 8.18
N ARG A 10 -25.06 2.78 7.53
CA ARG A 10 -24.85 2.46 6.12
C ARG A 10 -25.17 3.66 5.22
N LEU A 11 -26.30 4.33 5.47
CA LEU A 11 -26.69 5.53 4.73
C LEU A 11 -25.62 6.62 4.87
N LEU A 12 -25.15 6.89 6.09
CA LEU A 12 -24.09 7.86 6.34
C LEU A 12 -22.80 7.52 5.58
N ALA A 13 -22.40 6.24 5.56
CA ALA A 13 -21.20 5.81 4.85
C ALA A 13 -21.35 5.95 3.33
N GLU A 14 -22.52 5.63 2.79
CA GLU A 14 -22.85 5.77 1.36
C GLU A 14 -22.86 7.25 0.95
N GLU A 15 -23.58 8.11 1.68
CA GLU A 15 -23.64 9.56 1.44
C GLU A 15 -22.27 10.23 1.56
N TYR A 16 -21.48 9.87 2.59
CA TYR A 16 -20.12 10.38 2.74
C TYR A 16 -19.24 9.98 1.55
N ARG A 17 -19.35 8.74 1.07
CA ARG A 17 -18.60 8.27 -0.10
C ARG A 17 -19.03 9.01 -1.37
N GLU A 18 -20.32 9.21 -1.57
CA GLU A 18 -20.87 9.91 -2.74
C GLU A 18 -20.45 11.39 -2.78
N MET A 19 -20.53 12.08 -1.63
CA MET A 19 -20.12 13.48 -1.51
C MET A 19 -18.64 13.69 -1.82
N ASN A 20 -17.79 12.72 -1.48
CA ASN A 20 -16.35 12.80 -1.74
C ASN A 20 -15.97 12.38 -3.18
N GLY A 21 -16.79 11.57 -3.84
CA GLY A 21 -16.50 11.03 -5.17
C GLY A 21 -15.32 10.05 -5.19
N THR A 22 -15.03 9.49 -6.36
CA THR A 22 -14.00 8.44 -6.55
C THR A 22 -12.67 8.94 -7.09
N HIS A 23 -12.58 10.24 -7.42
CA HIS A 23 -11.38 10.83 -8.00
C HIS A 23 -10.32 11.14 -6.92
N VAL A 24 -9.08 10.74 -7.20
CA VAL A 24 -7.90 11.12 -6.42
C VAL A 24 -7.30 12.38 -7.02
N GLN A 25 -7.26 13.47 -6.25
CA GLN A 25 -6.69 14.72 -6.71
C GLN A 25 -5.18 14.57 -6.97
N VAL A 26 -4.73 15.08 -8.12
CA VAL A 26 -3.31 15.07 -8.51
C VAL A 26 -2.76 16.48 -8.42
N LEU A 27 -1.82 16.70 -7.52
CA LEU A 27 -1.10 17.97 -7.40
C LEU A 27 0.11 17.97 -8.36
N PRO A 28 0.37 19.06 -9.09
CA PRO A 28 1.48 19.14 -10.03
C PRO A 28 2.86 19.21 -9.32
N GLY A 29 2.88 19.52 -8.03
CA GLY A 29 4.08 19.69 -7.20
C GLY A 29 3.74 19.65 -5.71
N PRO A 30 4.74 19.67 -4.82
CA PRO A 30 4.53 19.73 -3.37
C PRO A 30 3.77 20.99 -2.95
N PRO A 31 2.70 20.86 -2.13
CA PRO A 31 1.99 22.01 -1.58
C PRO A 31 2.81 22.72 -0.50
N SER A 32 2.47 23.98 -0.19
CA SER A 32 2.92 24.64 1.04
C SER A 32 2.37 23.92 2.28
N ALA A 33 2.96 24.17 3.46
CA ALA A 33 2.48 23.56 4.71
C ALA A 33 1.01 23.90 5.02
N LEU A 34 0.56 25.12 4.70
CA LEU A 34 -0.83 25.53 4.90
C LEU A 34 -1.79 24.81 3.94
N GLU A 35 -1.42 24.69 2.67
CA GLU A 35 -2.21 23.94 1.69
C GLU A 35 -2.27 22.46 2.06
N PHE A 36 -1.15 21.88 2.49
CA PHE A 36 -1.11 20.50 2.98
C PHE A 36 -2.00 20.30 4.22
N ALA A 37 -1.97 21.22 5.19
CA ALA A 37 -2.83 21.15 6.37
C ALA A 37 -4.32 21.18 6.00
N ARG A 38 -4.71 21.96 4.98
CA ARG A 38 -6.09 21.96 4.44
C ARG A 38 -6.44 20.62 3.80
N LEU A 39 -5.53 19.98 3.08
CA LEU A 39 -5.74 18.65 2.50
C LEU A 39 -5.92 17.58 3.59
N VAL A 40 -5.10 17.62 4.64
CA VAL A 40 -5.21 16.72 5.80
C VAL A 40 -6.55 16.91 6.51
N HIS A 41 -7.00 18.16 6.69
CA HIS A 41 -8.29 18.44 7.32
C HIS A 41 -9.47 17.81 6.57
N ILE A 42 -9.42 17.78 5.24
CA ILE A 42 -10.44 17.14 4.40
C ILE A 42 -10.35 15.60 4.48
N SER A 43 -9.22 15.05 4.94
CA SER A 43 -8.98 13.60 5.10
C SER A 43 -9.15 12.81 3.81
N ARG A 44 -8.68 13.37 2.69
CA ARG A 44 -8.74 12.73 1.37
C ARG A 44 -7.35 12.42 0.81
N PRO A 45 -7.19 11.27 0.13
CA PRO A 45 -5.92 10.95 -0.52
C PRO A 45 -5.68 11.85 -1.73
N VAL A 46 -4.41 12.22 -1.93
CA VAL A 46 -3.93 12.98 -3.08
C VAL A 46 -2.65 12.37 -3.61
N LEU A 47 -2.39 12.52 -4.91
CA LEU A 47 -1.12 12.19 -5.55
C LEU A 47 -0.30 13.46 -5.76
N ILE A 48 0.88 13.56 -5.14
CA ILE A 48 1.78 14.71 -5.29
C ILE A 48 2.87 14.37 -6.31
N LYS A 49 2.91 15.09 -7.43
CA LYS A 49 3.94 14.91 -8.47
C LYS A 49 5.19 15.73 -8.19
N ARG A 50 6.24 15.49 -8.99
CA ARG A 50 7.49 16.28 -9.05
C ARG A 50 8.27 16.36 -7.73
N MET A 51 8.14 15.34 -6.88
CA MET A 51 9.06 15.18 -5.75
C MET A 51 10.39 14.65 -6.28
N GLN A 52 11.44 15.44 -6.16
CA GLN A 52 12.79 15.07 -6.61
C GLN A 52 13.53 14.45 -5.44
N VAL A 53 13.76 13.13 -5.51
CA VAL A 53 14.65 12.42 -4.59
C VAL A 53 15.74 11.71 -5.39
N PRO A 54 16.99 11.63 -4.90
CA PRO A 54 18.07 11.00 -5.64
C PRO A 54 17.77 9.56 -6.06
N ALA A 55 16.98 8.84 -5.26
CA ALA A 55 16.57 7.46 -5.52
C ALA A 55 15.95 7.24 -6.90
N VAL A 56 15.19 8.22 -7.43
CA VAL A 56 14.51 8.12 -8.73
C VAL A 56 15.49 7.86 -9.88
N ASN A 57 16.70 8.41 -9.80
CA ASN A 57 17.71 8.27 -10.85
C ASN A 57 18.85 7.31 -10.47
N LEU A 58 18.91 6.85 -9.21
CA LEU A 58 20.02 6.07 -8.69
C LEU A 58 19.69 4.60 -8.44
N TRP A 59 18.47 4.29 -7.99
CA TRP A 59 18.11 2.96 -7.52
C TRP A 59 17.84 2.00 -8.67
N THR A 60 18.93 1.47 -9.21
CA THR A 60 18.96 0.29 -10.09
C THR A 60 19.29 -0.96 -9.27
N ASP A 61 18.98 -2.16 -9.78
CA ASP A 61 19.35 -3.43 -9.16
C ASP A 61 20.85 -3.47 -8.78
N LYS A 62 21.72 -3.08 -9.72
CA LYS A 62 23.18 -3.00 -9.49
C LYS A 62 23.53 -2.04 -8.36
N TYR A 63 22.86 -0.88 -8.30
CA TYR A 63 23.08 0.10 -7.25
C TYR A 63 22.65 -0.45 -5.89
N LEU A 64 21.46 -1.06 -5.80
CA LEU A 64 20.92 -1.61 -4.56
C LEU A 64 21.77 -2.76 -4.04
N ILE A 65 22.16 -3.70 -4.92
CA ILE A 65 23.08 -4.80 -4.59
C ILE A 65 24.41 -4.26 -4.05
N LYS A 66 25.01 -3.29 -4.76
CA LYS A 66 26.28 -2.70 -4.33
C LYS A 66 26.14 -1.93 -3.00
N LYS A 67 25.04 -1.19 -2.81
CA LYS A 67 24.85 -0.31 -1.66
C LYS A 67 24.54 -1.09 -0.37
N LEU A 68 23.79 -2.19 -0.47
CA LEU A 68 23.46 -3.07 0.65
C LEU A 68 24.53 -4.16 0.86
N GLY A 69 25.27 -4.54 -0.18
CA GLY A 69 26.39 -5.48 -0.08
C GLY A 69 25.94 -6.83 0.50
N THR A 70 26.58 -7.24 1.60
CA THR A 70 26.28 -8.49 2.31
C THR A 70 25.20 -8.34 3.38
N GLN A 71 24.65 -7.14 3.59
CA GLN A 71 23.56 -6.94 4.54
C GLN A 71 22.35 -7.74 4.10
N THR A 72 21.77 -8.47 5.05
CA THR A 72 20.52 -9.18 4.85
C THR A 72 19.32 -8.30 5.18
N ILE A 73 18.21 -8.56 4.49
CA ILE A 73 16.91 -7.90 4.67
C ILE A 73 15.86 -8.96 5.02
N SER A 74 14.84 -8.53 5.76
CA SER A 74 13.65 -9.34 6.02
C SER A 74 12.70 -9.26 4.83
N VAL A 75 12.30 -10.41 4.30
CA VAL A 75 11.43 -10.54 3.12
C VAL A 75 10.17 -11.29 3.53
N ALA A 76 9.02 -10.70 3.25
CA ALA A 76 7.72 -11.34 3.41
C ALA A 76 7.46 -12.30 2.24
N VAL A 77 7.40 -13.60 2.54
CA VAL A 77 7.18 -14.67 1.58
C VAL A 77 5.75 -15.16 1.74
N THR A 78 5.00 -15.16 0.64
CA THR A 78 3.62 -15.65 0.57
C THR A 78 3.45 -16.52 -0.66
N PRO A 79 2.62 -17.57 -0.60
CA PRO A 79 2.42 -18.47 -1.73
C PRO A 79 1.63 -17.83 -2.89
N ASP A 80 0.84 -16.79 -2.62
CA ASP A 80 -0.10 -16.17 -3.58
C ASP A 80 0.00 -14.64 -3.64
N GLY A 81 0.99 -14.04 -2.98
CA GLY A 81 1.19 -12.59 -2.94
C GLY A 81 0.36 -11.85 -1.89
N ARG A 82 -0.43 -12.54 -1.06
CA ARG A 82 -1.34 -11.92 -0.08
C ARG A 82 -0.80 -12.04 1.35
N ALA A 83 -0.06 -11.04 1.79
CA ALA A 83 0.31 -10.89 3.21
C ALA A 83 -0.85 -10.25 4.01
N ASP A 84 -0.92 -10.53 5.31
CA ASP A 84 -1.87 -9.90 6.25
C ASP A 84 -3.33 -10.02 5.77
N ALA A 85 -3.69 -11.22 5.34
CA ALA A 85 -4.93 -11.48 4.62
C ALA A 85 -5.72 -12.65 5.20
N ILE A 86 -7.01 -12.73 4.87
CA ILE A 86 -7.85 -13.87 5.21
C ILE A 86 -7.59 -15.02 4.24
N HIS A 87 -7.29 -16.20 4.80
CA HIS A 87 -7.13 -17.46 4.09
C HIS A 87 -7.98 -18.57 4.71
N LYS A 88 -8.38 -19.53 3.87
CA LYS A 88 -9.04 -20.75 4.31
C LYS A 88 -8.03 -21.75 4.84
N GLY A 89 -8.23 -22.20 6.08
CA GLY A 89 -7.45 -23.26 6.70
C GLY A 89 -7.84 -24.65 6.19
N PRO A 90 -7.05 -25.70 6.51
CA PRO A 90 -7.37 -27.09 6.16
C PRO A 90 -8.69 -27.63 6.74
N ASP A 91 -9.19 -26.99 7.79
CA ASP A 91 -10.47 -27.23 8.45
C ASP A 91 -11.65 -26.48 7.81
N GLY A 92 -11.40 -25.67 6.79
CA GLY A 92 -12.38 -24.84 6.09
C GLY A 92 -12.71 -23.50 6.77
N LEU A 93 -12.07 -23.18 7.91
CA LEU A 93 -12.28 -21.92 8.63
C LEU A 93 -11.44 -20.78 8.04
N ASP A 94 -11.87 -19.54 8.27
CA ASP A 94 -11.12 -18.34 7.90
C ASP A 94 -10.11 -17.96 8.98
N TYR A 95 -8.87 -17.78 8.57
CA TYR A 95 -7.77 -17.33 9.42
C TYR A 95 -7.19 -16.04 8.86
N PHE A 96 -6.85 -15.10 9.76
CA PHE A 96 -5.95 -14.01 9.42
C PHE A 96 -4.52 -14.53 9.45
N VAL A 97 -3.85 -14.51 8.30
CA VAL A 97 -2.53 -15.13 8.13
C VAL A 97 -1.50 -14.05 7.83
N GLU A 98 -0.44 -14.06 8.64
CA GLU A 98 0.77 -13.25 8.46
C GLU A 98 1.73 -13.93 7.46
N PRO A 99 2.57 -13.18 6.74
CA PRO A 99 3.54 -13.75 5.84
C PRO A 99 4.66 -14.51 6.59
N LEU A 100 5.28 -15.49 5.92
CA LEU A 100 6.55 -16.05 6.40
C LEU A 100 7.63 -14.98 6.23
N VAL A 101 8.41 -14.69 7.28
CA VAL A 101 9.54 -13.77 7.19
C VAL A 101 10.83 -14.55 7.01
N GLU A 102 11.47 -14.38 5.86
CA GLU A 102 12.80 -14.93 5.58
C GLU A 102 13.86 -13.84 5.57
N THR A 103 15.11 -14.23 5.81
CA THR A 103 16.26 -13.31 5.77
C THR A 103 17.13 -13.65 4.57
N MET A 104 17.33 -12.70 3.65
CA MET A 104 18.17 -12.90 2.46
C MET A 104 18.89 -11.61 2.03
N SER A 105 19.90 -11.73 1.16
CA SER A 105 20.56 -10.55 0.57
C SER A 105 19.66 -9.91 -0.49
N MET A 106 19.87 -8.62 -0.77
CA MET A 106 19.20 -7.91 -1.88
C MET A 106 19.45 -8.59 -3.23
N GLU A 107 20.65 -9.15 -3.43
CA GLU A 107 20.98 -9.89 -4.65
C GLU A 107 20.09 -11.14 -4.82
N ASN A 108 19.87 -11.90 -3.74
CA ASN A 108 19.03 -13.09 -3.80
C ASN A 108 17.55 -12.73 -4.04
N LEU A 109 17.05 -11.68 -3.38
CA LEU A 109 15.70 -11.18 -3.61
C LEU A 109 15.48 -10.79 -5.08
N LEU A 110 16.37 -9.95 -5.63
CA LEU A 110 16.24 -9.49 -7.03
C LEU A 110 16.39 -10.64 -8.03
N LYS A 111 17.24 -11.65 -7.74
CA LYS A 111 17.31 -12.87 -8.56
C LYS A 111 15.97 -13.60 -8.59
N GLN A 112 15.29 -13.76 -7.46
CA GLN A 112 13.98 -14.43 -7.41
C GLN A 112 12.90 -13.63 -8.16
N ILE A 113 12.84 -12.31 -7.95
CA ILE A 113 11.87 -11.43 -8.62
C ILE A 113 12.05 -11.46 -10.14
N ASN A 114 13.30 -11.35 -10.62
CA ASN A 114 13.59 -11.30 -12.05
C ASN A 114 13.55 -12.66 -12.76
N SER A 115 13.47 -13.77 -12.01
CA SER A 115 13.37 -15.13 -12.57
C SER A 115 11.92 -15.62 -12.69
N SER A 116 10.95 -14.81 -12.24
CA SER A 116 9.51 -15.15 -12.21
C SER A 116 8.76 -14.61 -13.43
#